data_AF-A0AAW0WYK7-F1
#
_entry.id   AF-A0AAW0WYK7-F1
#
_cell.length_a   1.000
_cell.length_b   1.000
_cell.length_c   1.000
_cell.angle_alpha   90.00
_cell.angle_beta   90.00
_cell.angle_gamma   90.00
#
_symmetry.space_group_name_H-M   'P 1'
#
loop_
_entity.id
_entity.type
_entity.pdbx_description
1 polymer ?
#
loop_
_entity_poly.entity_id
_entity_poly.type
_entity_poly.pdbx_seq_one_letter_code
_entity_poly.pdbx_strand_id
1 'polypeptide(L)'
;MSASSCSVLVMSASPCSLLVMSASSCSLLVMSASPCSLLVMSASSCSLLVMSASSCSLLVMSASPCSLLVMSASSCSLLVMSASSCSLLVMSASPCSLLVMSASPCSLLVMSTSPCSLLVMSTSPCSLLVMSTSPCSLLVMSASPCSLLVMSTSPCSLLVMSASPCSLLVMSASPCSLLVMSTSPCSLLVMSTSPCSLLVMSTSPCSLLVMSTSPCSLLVMSTSPCSLLVMSTSPCSLLVMSASPCSLLVMSTSPCSLLVMSTSPCSLLVMSASPCSLLVMSASPCSLLVMSASPCSLLVMSASPCSLLVMSTNHCSLLVT
;
A
#
# COMPACT_ATOMS: atom_id res chain seq x y z
N MET A 1 25.04 -5.32 -29.60
CA MET A 1 26.08 -4.30 -29.84
C MET A 1 26.76 -3.98 -28.50
N SER A 2 28.07 -3.83 -28.46
CA SER A 2 28.83 -3.58 -27.21
C SER A 2 29.62 -2.28 -27.29
N ALA A 3 29.40 -1.36 -26.36
CA ALA A 3 30.17 -0.11 -26.25
C ALA A 3 30.97 -0.10 -24.94
N SER A 4 32.29 0.10 -25.03
CA SER A 4 33.17 0.09 -23.85
C SER A 4 33.09 1.38 -23.03
N SER A 5 33.02 2.53 -23.71
CA SER A 5 32.98 3.86 -23.08
C SER A 5 32.44 4.90 -24.05
N CYS A 6 31.31 5.52 -23.72
CA CYS A 6 30.70 6.62 -24.50
C CYS A 6 30.14 7.72 -23.59
N SER A 7 30.14 8.96 -24.05
CA SER A 7 29.39 10.03 -23.38
C SER A 7 27.90 9.88 -23.67
N VAL A 8 27.53 9.78 -24.95
CA VAL A 8 26.15 9.60 -25.42
C VAL A 8 26.09 8.46 -26.43
N LEU A 9 25.13 7.56 -26.29
CA LEU A 9 24.80 6.56 -27.30
C LEU A 9 23.32 6.69 -27.66
N VAL A 10 23.03 7.03 -28.92
CA VAL A 10 21.66 7.11 -29.44
C VAL A 10 21.48 6.03 -30.49
N MET A 11 20.42 5.23 -30.36
CA MET A 11 20.11 4.19 -31.33
C MET A 11 18.62 4.16 -31.65
N SER A 12 18.32 3.95 -32.92
CA SER A 12 16.97 3.68 -33.40
C SER A 12 16.92 2.30 -34.03
N ALA A 13 16.03 1.43 -33.53
CA ALA A 13 15.78 0.11 -34.10
C ALA A 13 14.36 0.06 -34.69
N SER A 14 14.28 -0.19 -36.01
CA SER A 14 13.06 -0.57 -36.73
C SER A 14 12.75 -2.06 -36.49
N PRO A 15 11.59 -2.64 -36.89
CA PRO A 15 11.06 -3.87 -36.29
C PRO A 15 12.10 -4.96 -36.10
N CYS A 16 12.36 -5.34 -34.84
CA CYS A 16 13.35 -6.36 -34.49
C CYS A 16 12.73 -7.34 -33.49
N SER A 17 12.94 -8.64 -33.69
CA SER A 17 12.49 -9.65 -32.72
C SER A 17 13.33 -9.64 -31.45
N LEU A 18 14.62 -9.32 -31.56
CA LEU A 18 15.57 -9.33 -30.46
C LEU A 18 16.62 -8.23 -30.63
N LEU A 19 16.81 -7.43 -29.58
CA LEU A 19 17.88 -6.43 -29.53
C LEU A 19 18.63 -6.58 -28.21
N VAL A 20 19.92 -6.93 -28.31
CA VAL A 20 20.81 -7.10 -27.16
C VAL A 20 21.92 -6.07 -27.22
N MET A 21 22.06 -5.30 -26.14
CA MET A 21 23.13 -4.32 -26.00
C MET A 21 23.87 -4.50 -24.68
N SER A 22 25.16 -4.25 -24.73
CA SER A 22 25.99 -4.11 -23.54
C SER A 22 26.73 -2.77 -23.59
N ALA A 23 26.71 -2.02 -22.50
CA ALA A 23 27.48 -0.79 -22.36
C ALA A 23 28.20 -0.80 -21.02
N SER A 24 29.53 -0.70 -21.02
CA SER A 24 30.26 -0.72 -19.74
C SER A 24 30.28 0.65 -19.04
N SER A 25 30.30 1.74 -19.79
CA SER A 25 30.21 3.10 -19.23
C SER A 25 29.59 4.08 -20.21
N CYS A 26 28.36 4.53 -19.92
CA CYS A 26 27.65 5.55 -20.72
C CYS A 26 26.98 6.58 -19.81
N SER A 27 27.17 7.88 -20.07
CA SER A 27 26.44 8.89 -19.28
C SER A 27 24.97 9.01 -19.70
N LEU A 28 24.70 8.91 -21.01
CA LEU A 28 23.37 8.98 -21.60
C LEU A 28 23.19 7.89 -22.65
N LEU A 29 22.16 7.07 -22.50
CA LEU A 29 21.76 6.05 -23.47
C LEU A 29 20.31 6.32 -23.87
N VAL A 30 20.10 6.69 -25.13
CA VAL A 30 18.78 6.94 -25.70
C VAL A 30 18.48 5.88 -26.74
N MET A 31 17.42 5.10 -26.54
CA MET A 31 16.98 4.15 -27.54
C MET A 31 15.52 4.40 -27.92
N SER A 32 15.28 4.46 -29.22
CA SER A 32 13.94 4.38 -29.79
C SER A 32 13.78 3.04 -30.50
N ALA A 33 12.86 2.18 -30.05
CA ALA A 33 12.62 0.88 -30.64
C ALA A 33 11.16 0.75 -31.10
N SER A 34 10.94 0.38 -32.36
CA SER A 34 9.59 0.28 -32.92
C SER A 34 9.47 -0.78 -34.01
N PRO A 35 8.62 -1.82 -33.85
CA PRO A 35 8.29 -2.59 -32.63
C PRO A 35 9.40 -3.60 -32.24
N CYS A 36 9.51 -3.96 -30.95
CA CYS A 36 10.50 -4.96 -30.47
C CYS A 36 9.92 -5.93 -29.44
N SER A 37 9.97 -7.24 -29.70
CA SER A 37 9.45 -8.23 -28.76
C SER A 37 10.34 -8.43 -27.52
N LEU A 38 11.66 -8.41 -27.69
CA LEU A 38 12.59 -8.67 -26.59
C LEU A 38 13.80 -7.73 -26.68
N LEU A 39 14.00 -6.95 -25.62
CA LEU A 39 15.11 -6.01 -25.51
C LEU A 39 15.87 -6.28 -24.22
N VAL A 40 17.13 -6.67 -24.34
CA VAL A 40 18.02 -6.97 -23.20
C VAL A 40 19.14 -5.95 -23.22
N MET A 41 19.27 -5.17 -22.15
CA MET A 41 20.42 -4.32 -21.98
C MET A 41 21.15 -4.69 -20.69
N SER A 42 22.46 -4.81 -20.80
CA SER A 42 23.36 -4.80 -19.65
C SER A 42 24.16 -3.50 -19.63
N ALA A 43 24.08 -2.78 -18.52
CA ALA A 43 24.81 -1.52 -18.35
C ALA A 43 25.58 -1.54 -17.03
N SER A 44 26.91 -1.53 -17.07
CA SER A 44 27.72 -1.55 -15.83
C SER A 44 28.03 -0.17 -15.26
N SER A 45 27.55 0.92 -15.88
CA SER A 45 27.40 2.25 -15.28
C SER A 45 26.63 3.16 -16.25
N CYS A 46 25.42 3.57 -15.87
CA CYS A 46 24.59 4.49 -16.66
C CYS A 46 23.86 5.49 -15.78
N SER A 47 24.12 6.79 -15.99
CA SER A 47 23.44 7.84 -15.23
C SER A 47 22.04 8.14 -15.76
N LEU A 48 21.79 8.04 -17.06
CA LEU A 48 20.46 8.30 -17.62
C LEU A 48 20.21 7.39 -18.82
N LEU A 49 19.15 6.60 -18.74
CA LEU A 49 18.68 5.73 -19.81
C LEU A 49 17.26 6.12 -20.18
N VAL A 50 17.05 6.59 -21.42
CA VAL A 50 15.75 7.01 -21.95
C VAL A 50 15.35 6.06 -23.05
N MET A 51 14.29 5.29 -22.79
CA MET A 51 13.75 4.31 -23.73
C MET A 51 12.37 4.77 -24.18
N SER A 52 12.17 4.95 -25.48
CA SER A 52 10.85 5.14 -26.08
C SER A 52 10.53 3.94 -26.97
N ALA A 53 9.53 3.14 -26.57
CA ALA A 53 9.07 1.99 -27.34
C ALA A 53 7.59 2.15 -27.76
N SER A 54 7.28 1.75 -29.00
CA SER A 54 5.91 1.71 -29.55
C SER A 54 5.17 0.40 -29.28
N SER A 55 5.89 -0.65 -28.88
CA SER A 55 5.38 -1.89 -28.30
C SER A 55 6.55 -2.77 -27.88
N CYS A 56 6.66 -3.03 -26.57
CA CYS A 56 7.67 -3.94 -26.01
C CYS A 56 7.03 -4.95 -25.07
N SER A 57 7.23 -6.25 -25.35
CA SER A 57 6.71 -7.33 -24.51
C SER A 57 7.64 -7.71 -23.36
N LEU A 58 8.96 -7.60 -23.52
CA LEU A 58 9.92 -7.97 -22.47
C LEU A 58 11.16 -7.09 -22.55
N LEU A 59 11.38 -6.28 -21.52
CA LEU A 59 12.59 -5.47 -21.38
C LEU A 59 13.31 -5.87 -20.10
N VAL A 60 14.49 -6.48 -20.25
CA VAL A 60 15.32 -6.98 -19.13
C VAL A 60 16.56 -6.11 -19.01
N MET A 61 16.69 -5.41 -17.89
CA MET A 61 17.82 -4.53 -17.57
C MET A 61 18.60 -5.11 -16.40
N SER A 62 19.88 -5.40 -16.61
CA SER A 62 20.85 -5.61 -15.52
C SER A 62 21.78 -4.40 -15.47
N ALA A 63 21.68 -3.62 -14.39
CA ALA A 63 22.29 -2.30 -14.29
C ALA A 63 23.04 -2.14 -12.96
N SER A 64 24.25 -1.55 -12.98
CA SER A 64 24.98 -1.22 -11.76
C SER A 64 25.85 0.02 -11.82
N PRO A 65 25.78 0.95 -10.85
CA PRO A 65 24.55 1.59 -10.36
C PRO A 65 23.88 2.39 -11.51
N CYS A 66 22.55 2.45 -11.53
CA CYS A 66 21.83 3.18 -12.56
C CYS A 66 20.66 4.00 -12.02
N SER A 67 20.60 5.26 -12.46
CA SER A 67 19.39 6.07 -12.45
C SER A 67 18.72 5.96 -13.81
N LEU A 68 17.58 5.29 -13.86
CA LEU A 68 16.93 4.87 -15.10
C LEU A 68 15.58 5.57 -15.22
N LEU A 69 15.34 6.19 -16.38
CA LEU A 69 14.16 7.00 -16.67
C LEU A 69 13.40 6.41 -17.87
N VAL A 70 12.44 5.52 -17.63
CA VAL A 70 11.62 4.90 -18.68
C VAL A 70 10.44 5.81 -19.02
N MET A 71 10.33 6.19 -20.28
CA MET A 71 9.20 6.95 -20.84
C MET A 71 8.51 6.11 -21.91
N SER A 72 7.45 5.40 -21.55
CA SER A 72 6.70 4.56 -22.50
C SER A 72 5.38 5.20 -22.92
N ALA A 73 5.16 5.33 -24.23
CA ALA A 73 3.96 5.92 -24.83
C ALA A 73 2.94 4.89 -25.36
N SER A 74 3.23 3.59 -25.27
CA SER A 74 2.41 2.50 -25.83
C SER A 74 2.48 1.23 -24.96
N SER A 75 1.51 0.30 -25.12
CA SER A 75 1.33 -0.86 -24.24
C SER A 75 2.63 -1.65 -24.03
N CYS A 76 3.10 -1.72 -22.79
CA CYS A 76 4.36 -2.36 -22.42
C CYS A 76 4.20 -3.34 -21.27
N SER A 77 4.89 -4.48 -21.38
CA SER A 77 5.19 -5.35 -20.24
C SER A 77 6.69 -5.30 -19.95
N LEU A 78 7.04 -4.76 -18.78
CA LEU A 78 8.42 -4.48 -18.38
C LEU A 78 8.84 -5.42 -17.24
N LEU A 79 10.06 -5.96 -17.34
CA LEU A 79 10.58 -6.96 -16.41
C LEU A 79 11.99 -6.54 -15.94
N VAL A 80 12.03 -5.76 -14.87
CA VAL A 80 13.28 -5.16 -14.36
C VAL A 80 13.92 -6.07 -13.30
N MET A 81 15.15 -6.50 -13.56
CA MET A 81 15.92 -7.37 -12.68
C MET A 81 17.19 -6.64 -12.22
N SER A 82 17.17 -6.07 -11.01
CA SER A 82 18.31 -5.31 -10.47
C SER A 82 19.05 -6.10 -9.39
N ALA A 83 20.36 -6.22 -9.57
CA ALA A 83 21.28 -6.82 -8.59
C ALA A 83 22.09 -5.77 -7.80
N SER A 84 21.92 -4.48 -8.12
CA SER A 84 22.61 -3.37 -7.45
C SER A 84 21.70 -2.14 -7.33
N SER A 85 22.12 -1.14 -6.55
CA SER A 85 21.28 0.01 -6.21
C SER A 85 20.77 0.75 -7.44
N CYS A 86 19.44 0.86 -7.55
CA CYS A 86 18.76 1.45 -8.69
C CYS A 86 17.69 2.45 -8.27
N SER A 87 17.61 3.57 -9.00
CA SER A 87 16.48 4.47 -8.95
C SER A 87 15.73 4.41 -10.28
N LEU A 88 14.49 3.91 -10.25
CA LEU A 88 13.65 3.72 -11.43
C LEU A 88 12.55 4.77 -11.45
N LEU A 89 12.43 5.48 -12.56
CA LEU A 89 11.32 6.40 -12.82
C LEU A 89 10.58 5.89 -14.07
N VAL A 90 9.29 5.59 -13.92
CA VAL A 90 8.45 5.01 -14.96
C VAL A 90 7.28 5.93 -15.22
N MET A 91 7.15 6.41 -16.45
CA MET A 91 6.01 7.18 -16.91
C MET A 91 5.29 6.40 -18.00
N SER A 92 4.01 6.10 -17.79
CA SER A 92 3.18 5.37 -18.75
C SER A 92 1.91 6.12 -19.13
N ALA A 93 1.73 6.39 -20.42
CA ALA A 93 0.51 6.98 -20.99
C ALA A 93 -0.48 5.92 -21.53
N SER A 94 -0.07 4.66 -21.51
CA SER A 94 -0.76 3.49 -22.08
C SER A 94 -0.71 2.31 -21.09
N PRO A 95 -1.64 1.33 -21.16
CA PRO A 95 -1.70 0.28 -20.17
C PRO A 95 -0.37 -0.46 -20.06
N CYS A 96 0.13 -0.61 -18.83
CA CYS A 96 1.43 -1.21 -18.56
C CYS A 96 1.35 -2.27 -17.46
N SER A 97 2.15 -3.33 -17.62
CA SER A 97 2.44 -4.26 -16.55
C SER A 97 3.93 -4.21 -16.22
N LEU A 98 4.25 -4.05 -14.95
CA LEU A 98 5.62 -3.85 -14.51
C LEU A 98 5.95 -4.83 -13.39
N LEU A 99 7.01 -5.61 -13.62
CA LEU A 99 7.55 -6.56 -12.64
C LEU A 99 8.96 -6.10 -12.29
N VAL A 100 9.19 -5.78 -11.01
CA VAL A 100 10.52 -5.45 -10.48
C VAL A 100 10.95 -6.52 -9.49
N MET A 101 12.15 -7.04 -9.71
CA MET A 101 12.88 -7.82 -8.74
C MET A 101 14.17 -7.07 -8.37
N SER A 102 14.36 -6.82 -7.08
CA SER A 102 15.55 -6.14 -6.56
C SER A 102 16.20 -6.91 -5.43
N ALA A 103 17.50 -7.21 -5.60
CA ALA A 103 18.33 -7.82 -4.55
C ALA A 103 19.13 -6.77 -3.73
N SER A 104 18.97 -5.49 -4.05
CA SER A 104 19.72 -4.34 -3.54
C SER A 104 18.82 -3.12 -3.41
N PRO A 105 19.19 -2.11 -2.60
CA PRO A 105 18.30 -1.00 -2.28
C PRO A 105 17.76 -0.32 -3.54
N CYS A 106 16.43 -0.19 -3.62
CA CYS A 106 15.78 0.36 -4.80
C CYS A 106 14.75 1.42 -4.46
N SER A 107 14.75 2.50 -5.23
CA SER A 107 13.72 3.53 -5.21
C SER A 107 12.96 3.51 -6.53
N LEU A 108 11.64 3.35 -6.48
CA LEU A 108 10.81 3.23 -7.67
C LEU A 108 9.69 4.27 -7.63
N LEU A 109 9.60 5.07 -8.69
CA LEU A 109 8.57 6.08 -8.89
C LEU A 109 7.79 5.74 -10.16
N VAL A 110 6.49 5.46 -10.02
CA VAL A 110 5.59 5.22 -11.16
C VAL A 110 4.56 6.33 -11.24
N MET A 111 4.44 6.92 -12.42
CA MET A 111 3.31 7.76 -12.79
C MET A 111 2.59 7.11 -13.95
N SER A 112 1.29 6.84 -13.78
CA SER A 112 0.47 6.35 -14.89
C SER A 112 -0.82 7.13 -15.07
N THR A 113 -1.14 7.41 -16.33
CA THR A 113 -2.44 7.95 -16.74
C THR A 113 -3.35 6.89 -17.35
N SER A 114 -2.94 5.63 -17.32
CA SER A 114 -3.62 4.48 -17.94
C SER A 114 -3.48 3.20 -17.10
N PRO A 115 -4.38 2.21 -17.27
CA PRO A 115 -4.45 1.10 -16.33
C PRO A 115 -3.10 0.41 -16.12
N CYS A 116 -2.67 0.25 -14.87
CA CYS A 116 -1.36 -0.32 -14.57
C CYS A 116 -1.44 -1.44 -13.56
N SER A 117 -0.62 -2.47 -13.79
CA SER A 117 -0.36 -3.53 -12.83
C SER A 117 1.11 -3.52 -12.45
N LEU A 118 1.39 -3.50 -11.16
CA LEU A 118 2.75 -3.39 -10.64
C LEU A 118 3.01 -4.49 -9.62
N LEU A 119 4.04 -5.30 -9.87
CA LEU A 119 4.51 -6.34 -8.98
C LEU A 119 5.95 -6.03 -8.57
N VAL A 120 6.20 -5.78 -7.28
CA VAL A 120 7.56 -5.61 -6.73
C VAL A 120 7.88 -6.73 -5.78
N MET A 121 9.04 -7.33 -6.00
CA MET A 121 9.69 -8.23 -5.08
C MET A 121 11.03 -7.65 -4.67
N SER A 122 11.22 -7.43 -3.37
CA SER A 122 12.53 -7.01 -2.88
C SER A 122 13.00 -7.81 -1.68
N THR A 123 14.29 -8.15 -1.71
CA THR A 123 15.01 -8.70 -0.55
C THR A 123 15.87 -7.66 0.16
N SER A 124 15.76 -6.38 -0.24
CA SER A 124 16.57 -5.26 0.24
C SER A 124 15.73 -3.97 0.33
N PRO A 125 16.16 -2.96 1.11
CA PRO A 125 15.31 -1.82 1.44
C PRO A 125 14.73 -1.15 0.20
N CYS A 126 13.41 -0.97 0.17
CA CYS A 126 12.73 -0.41 -0.99
C CYS A 126 11.79 0.74 -0.64
N SER A 127 11.87 1.80 -1.44
CA SER A 127 10.93 2.91 -1.41
C SER A 127 10.15 2.96 -2.72
N LEU A 128 8.82 2.91 -2.63
CA LEU A 128 7.95 2.86 -3.78
C LEU A 128 6.93 4.01 -3.71
N LEU A 129 6.89 4.83 -4.76
CA LEU A 129 5.95 5.93 -4.91
C LEU A 129 5.13 5.68 -6.19
N VAL A 130 3.82 5.50 -6.04
CA VAL A 130 2.90 5.34 -7.18
C VAL A 130 1.88 6.46 -7.20
N MET A 131 1.80 7.12 -8.34
CA MET A 131 0.73 8.05 -8.66
C MET A 131 -0.04 7.51 -9.87
N SER A 132 -1.35 7.33 -9.73
CA SER A 132 -2.18 6.94 -10.85
C SER A 132 -3.47 7.75 -10.96
N THR A 133 -3.82 8.09 -12.21
CA THR A 133 -5.14 8.65 -12.53
C THR A 133 -6.09 7.64 -13.18
N SER A 134 -5.70 6.36 -13.19
CA SER A 134 -6.42 5.26 -13.84
C SER A 134 -6.29 3.95 -13.05
N PRO A 135 -7.19 2.97 -13.25
CA PRO A 135 -7.26 1.81 -12.37
C PRO A 135 -5.91 1.13 -12.20
N CYS A 136 -5.50 0.90 -10.95
CA CYS A 136 -4.20 0.32 -10.65
C CYS A 136 -4.27 -0.84 -9.68
N SER A 137 -3.51 -1.89 -9.98
CA SER A 137 -3.29 -3.01 -9.08
C SER A 137 -1.81 -3.06 -8.69
N LEU A 138 -1.55 -3.14 -7.39
CA LEU A 138 -0.21 -3.12 -6.85
C LEU A 138 -0.02 -4.28 -5.88
N LEU A 139 0.98 -5.10 -6.16
CA LEU A 139 1.40 -6.22 -5.31
C LEU A 139 2.85 -6.00 -4.91
N VAL A 140 3.10 -5.83 -3.62
CA VAL A 140 4.45 -5.68 -3.06
C VAL A 140 4.72 -6.82 -2.10
N MET A 141 5.81 -7.56 -2.35
CA MET A 141 6.37 -8.48 -1.38
C MET A 141 7.77 -8.04 -1.00
N SER A 142 8.01 -7.87 0.29
CA SER A 142 9.32 -7.49 0.79
C SER A 142 9.79 -8.33 1.96
N ALA A 143 11.07 -8.74 1.91
CA ALA A 143 11.78 -9.33 3.04
C ALA A 143 12.59 -8.31 3.86
N SER A 144 12.51 -7.02 3.51
CA SER A 144 13.37 -5.94 4.05
C SER A 144 12.62 -4.61 4.16
N PRO A 145 13.11 -3.64 4.94
CA PRO A 145 12.33 -2.45 5.28
C PRO A 145 11.77 -1.75 4.04
N CYS A 146 10.46 -1.51 4.04
CA CYS A 146 9.79 -0.89 2.89
C CYS A 146 8.93 0.31 3.26
N SER A 147 9.02 1.34 2.42
CA SER A 147 8.15 2.51 2.47
C SER A 147 7.35 2.62 1.18
N LEU A 148 6.02 2.64 1.28
CA LEU A 148 5.12 2.64 0.15
C LEU A 148 4.19 3.86 0.25
N LEU A 149 4.21 4.70 -0.77
CA LEU A 149 3.31 5.84 -0.92
C LEU A 149 2.48 5.65 -2.19
N VAL A 150 1.16 5.55 -2.04
CA VAL A 150 0.23 5.43 -3.18
C VAL A 150 -0.77 6.57 -3.16
N MET A 151 -0.85 7.24 -4.30
CA MET A 151 -1.86 8.23 -4.60
C MET A 151 -2.67 7.79 -5.80
N SER A 152 -3.97 7.69 -5.65
CA SER A 152 -4.84 7.38 -6.78
C SER A 152 -6.10 8.22 -6.83
N THR A 153 -6.46 8.65 -8.04
CA THR A 153 -7.76 9.26 -8.32
C THR A 153 -8.74 8.28 -8.98
N SER A 154 -8.40 7.00 -9.03
CA SER A 154 -9.14 5.94 -9.71
C SER A 154 -9.03 4.60 -8.97
N PRO A 155 -9.93 3.63 -9.22
CA PRO A 155 -10.03 2.45 -8.38
C PRO A 155 -8.69 1.73 -8.22
N CYS A 156 -8.30 1.47 -6.97
CA CYS A 156 -7.02 0.84 -6.67
C CYS A 156 -7.17 -0.40 -5.79
N SER A 157 -6.42 -1.44 -6.14
CA SER A 157 -6.23 -2.60 -5.29
C SER A 157 -4.76 -2.72 -4.90
N LEU A 158 -4.52 -2.85 -3.59
CA LEU A 158 -3.18 -2.87 -3.03
C LEU A 158 -3.03 -4.07 -2.10
N LEU A 159 -2.08 -4.94 -2.42
CA LEU A 159 -1.70 -6.08 -1.60
C LEU A 159 -0.24 -5.93 -1.18
N VAL A 160 0.01 -5.83 0.13
CA VAL A 160 1.36 -5.82 0.70
C VAL A 160 1.58 -7.02 1.59
N MET A 161 2.68 -7.73 1.33
CA MET A 161 3.21 -8.75 2.21
C MET A 161 4.61 -8.35 2.63
N SER A 162 4.84 -8.17 3.94
CA SER A 162 6.16 -7.84 4.44
C SER A 162 6.59 -8.73 5.60
N ALA A 163 7.85 -9.17 5.54
CA ALA A 163 8.52 -9.84 6.64
C ALA A 163 9.36 -8.89 7.52
N SER A 164 9.31 -7.58 7.24
CA SER A 164 10.19 -6.56 7.84
C SER A 164 9.50 -5.20 7.94
N PRO A 165 10.03 -4.25 8.74
CA PRO A 165 9.29 -3.04 9.09
C PRO A 165 8.76 -2.29 7.88
N CYS A 166 7.46 -2.01 7.88
CA CYS A 166 6.81 -1.34 6.76
C CYS A 166 6.07 -0.07 7.18
N SER A 167 6.17 0.93 6.30
CA SER A 167 5.38 2.15 6.35
C SER A 167 4.57 2.28 5.07
N LEU A 168 3.27 2.46 5.22
CA LEU A 168 2.33 2.49 4.11
C LEU A 168 1.45 3.74 4.23
N LEU A 169 1.53 4.62 3.24
CA LEU A 169 0.67 5.79 3.12
C LEU A 169 -0.15 5.66 1.83
N VAL A 170 -1.47 5.58 1.97
CA VAL A 170 -2.40 5.54 0.84
C VAL A 170 -3.33 6.73 0.92
N MET A 171 -3.40 7.50 -0.16
CA MET A 171 -4.46 8.48 -0.36
C MET A 171 -5.22 8.14 -1.63
N SER A 172 -6.55 8.03 -1.51
CA SER A 172 -7.41 7.77 -2.66
C SER A 172 -8.63 8.66 -2.72
N ALA A 173 -8.92 9.14 -3.92
CA ALA A 173 -10.17 9.83 -4.23
C ALA A 173 -11.27 8.89 -4.78
N SER A 174 -10.98 7.58 -4.87
CA SER A 174 -11.82 6.58 -5.54
C SER A 174 -11.73 5.19 -4.87
N PRO A 175 -12.66 4.26 -5.17
CA PRO A 175 -12.78 3.05 -4.37
C PRO A 175 -11.47 2.28 -4.24
N CYS A 176 -11.08 2.00 -3.00
CA CYS A 176 -9.83 1.31 -2.72
C CYS A 176 -10.03 0.05 -1.88
N SER A 177 -9.35 -1.02 -2.28
CA SER A 177 -9.20 -2.22 -1.48
C SER A 177 -7.73 -2.40 -1.08
N LEU A 178 -7.50 -2.58 0.22
CA LEU A 178 -6.16 -2.69 0.77
C LEU A 178 -6.08 -3.94 1.65
N LEU A 179 -5.16 -4.83 1.30
CA LEU A 179 -4.82 -6.02 2.07
C LEU A 179 -3.36 -5.94 2.51
N VAL A 180 -3.12 -5.88 3.83
CA VAL A 180 -1.77 -5.87 4.40
C VAL A 180 -1.57 -7.08 5.30
N MET A 181 -0.50 -7.81 4.99
CA MET A 181 0.02 -8.90 5.80
C MET A 181 1.41 -8.52 6.28
N SER A 182 1.62 -8.48 7.58
CA SER A 182 2.96 -8.26 8.13
C SER A 182 3.31 -9.17 9.28
N THR A 183 4.55 -9.63 9.29
CA THR A 183 5.12 -10.34 10.44
C THR A 183 6.04 -9.45 11.28
N SER A 184 6.11 -8.16 10.97
CA SER A 184 7.01 -7.18 11.57
C SER A 184 6.37 -5.78 11.70
N PRO A 185 6.94 -4.87 12.50
CA PRO A 185 6.26 -3.63 12.87
C PRO A 185 5.75 -2.85 11.66
N CYS A 186 4.46 -2.53 11.67
CA CYS A 186 3.82 -1.84 10.55
C CYS A 186 3.11 -0.56 10.98
N SER A 187 3.32 0.48 10.19
CA SER A 187 2.59 1.74 10.27
C SER A 187 1.80 1.95 8.99
N LEU A 188 0.51 2.22 9.14
CA LEU A 188 -0.40 2.39 8.01
C LEU A 188 -1.23 3.64 8.22
N LEU A 189 -1.20 4.52 7.23
CA LEU A 189 -2.00 5.73 7.16
C LEU A 189 -2.83 5.68 5.88
N VAL A 190 -4.15 5.64 6.03
CA VAL A 190 -5.09 5.65 4.90
C VAL A 190 -5.99 6.87 4.97
N MET A 191 -6.00 7.61 3.87
CA MET A 191 -6.90 8.73 3.61
C MET A 191 -7.78 8.38 2.42
N SER A 192 -9.10 8.35 2.61
CA SER A 192 -10.00 8.15 1.47
C SER A 192 -11.19 9.08 1.47
N THR A 193 -11.55 9.56 0.28
CA THR A 193 -12.81 10.29 0.05
C THR A 193 -13.88 9.43 -0.60
N SER A 194 -13.64 8.13 -0.74
CA SER A 194 -14.50 7.17 -1.46
C SER A 194 -14.46 5.78 -0.82
N PRO A 195 -15.40 4.88 -1.15
CA PRO A 195 -15.58 3.64 -0.40
C PRO A 195 -14.29 2.83 -0.28
N CYS A 196 -13.92 2.48 0.95
CA CYS A 196 -12.69 1.73 1.20
C CYS A 196 -12.93 0.46 2.01
N SER A 197 -12.27 -0.61 1.58
CA SER A 197 -12.15 -1.86 2.34
C SER A 197 -10.70 -2.09 2.74
N LEU A 198 -10.49 -2.32 4.03
CA LEU A 198 -9.18 -2.51 4.64
C LEU A 198 -9.18 -3.84 5.39
N LEU A 199 -8.24 -4.70 5.04
CA LEU A 199 -7.95 -5.93 5.76
C LEU A 199 -6.49 -5.91 6.19
N VAL A 200 -6.26 -5.86 7.50
CA VAL A 200 -4.92 -5.88 8.08
C VAL A 200 -4.77 -7.13 8.94
N MET A 201 -3.77 -7.94 8.66
CA MET A 201 -3.33 -9.01 9.55
C MET A 201 -1.88 -8.79 9.94
N SER A 202 -1.62 -8.76 11.25
CA SER A 202 -0.26 -8.61 11.76
C SER A 202 0.04 -9.55 12.91
N THR A 203 1.28 -10.05 12.95
CA THR A 203 1.81 -10.79 14.09
C THR A 203 2.75 -9.96 14.97
N SER A 204 2.85 -8.66 14.71
CA SER A 204 3.83 -7.73 15.28
C SER A 204 3.23 -6.32 15.44
N PRO A 205 3.81 -5.44 16.27
CA PRO A 205 3.11 -4.21 16.67
C PRO A 205 2.69 -3.37 15.47
N CYS A 206 1.42 -2.96 15.48
CA CYS A 206 0.85 -2.16 14.39
C CYS A 206 0.20 -0.88 14.88
N SER A 207 0.43 0.18 14.11
CA SER A 207 -0.27 1.47 14.24
C SER A 207 -1.05 1.75 12.97
N LEU A 208 -2.36 1.87 13.10
CA LEU A 208 -3.28 2.12 12.00
C LEU A 208 -3.97 3.47 12.22
N LEU A 209 -3.87 4.37 11.25
CA LEU A 209 -4.63 5.61 11.20
C LEU A 209 -5.45 5.63 9.93
N VAL A 210 -6.77 5.67 10.07
CA VAL A 210 -7.69 5.72 8.94
C VAL A 210 -8.59 6.92 9.06
N MET A 211 -8.59 7.77 8.03
CA MET A 211 -9.57 8.84 7.88
C MET A 211 -10.36 8.64 6.60
N SER A 212 -11.68 8.64 6.72
CA SER A 212 -12.57 8.52 5.57
C SER A 212 -13.75 9.47 5.61
N THR A 213 -14.11 9.99 4.44
CA THR A 213 -15.35 10.76 4.27
C THR A 213 -16.47 9.97 3.59
N SER A 214 -16.28 8.67 3.41
CA SER A 214 -17.14 7.77 2.64
C SER A 214 -17.14 6.34 3.24
N PRO A 215 -18.12 5.48 2.91
CA PRO A 215 -18.33 4.26 3.68
C PRO A 215 -17.07 3.38 3.73
N CYS A 216 -16.68 2.98 4.93
CA CYS A 216 -15.49 2.17 5.14
C CYS A 216 -15.79 0.89 5.91
N SER A 217 -15.19 -0.20 5.44
CA SER A 217 -15.11 -1.46 6.17
C SER A 217 -13.66 -1.75 6.55
N LEU A 218 -13.43 -2.04 7.82
CA LEU A 218 -12.11 -2.26 8.39
C LEU A 218 -12.12 -3.55 9.18
N LEU A 219 -11.27 -4.49 8.80
CA LEU A 219 -11.04 -5.74 9.49
C LEU A 219 -9.59 -5.82 9.92
N VAL A 220 -9.36 -5.90 11.24
CA VAL A 220 -8.01 -5.96 11.82
C VAL A 220 -7.87 -7.20 12.67
N MET A 221 -6.86 -8.01 12.33
CA MET A 221 -6.45 -9.19 13.06
C MET A 221 -5.03 -8.96 13.58
N SER A 222 -4.84 -9.02 14.89
CA SER A 222 -3.50 -8.93 15.46
C SER A 222 -3.22 -9.91 16.59
N THR A 223 -2.01 -10.46 16.61
CA THR A 223 -1.51 -11.25 17.74
C THR A 223 -0.55 -10.47 18.64
N SER A 224 -0.39 -9.17 18.39
CA SER A 224 0.61 -8.29 19.01
C SER A 224 0.06 -6.85 19.16
N PRO A 225 0.68 -6.00 20.01
CA PRO A 225 -0.02 -4.81 20.46
C PRO A 225 -0.38 -3.88 19.30
N CYS A 226 -1.64 -3.46 19.27
CA CYS A 226 -2.16 -2.62 18.20
C CYS A 226 -2.74 -1.31 18.72
N SER A 227 -2.47 -0.26 17.96
CA SER A 227 -3.11 1.04 18.11
C SER A 227 -3.87 1.37 16.83
N LEU A 228 -5.12 1.73 16.98
CA LEU A 228 -6.00 2.00 15.85
C LEU A 228 -6.79 3.28 16.12
N LEU A 229 -6.62 4.25 15.23
CA LEU A 229 -7.34 5.52 15.23
C LEU A 229 -8.17 5.60 13.95
N VAL A 230 -9.49 5.67 14.10
CA VAL A 230 -10.42 5.83 12.97
C VAL A 230 -11.24 7.10 13.13
N MET A 231 -11.18 7.94 12.09
CA MET A 231 -12.01 9.12 11.92
C MET A 231 -12.91 8.90 10.70
N SER A 232 -14.22 8.95 10.87
CA SER A 232 -15.14 8.88 9.73
C SER A 232 -16.27 9.88 9.79
N THR A 233 -16.64 10.43 8.63
CA THR A 233 -17.84 11.24 8.47
C THR A 233 -19.00 10.50 7.81
N SER A 234 -18.85 9.20 7.58
CA SER A 234 -19.75 8.34 6.79
C SER A 234 -19.79 6.91 7.36
N PRO A 235 -20.80 6.09 7.02
CA PRO A 235 -21.04 4.85 7.76
C PRO A 235 -19.82 3.94 7.76
N CYS A 236 -19.42 3.49 8.95
CA CYS A 236 -18.26 2.63 9.12
C CYS A 236 -18.58 1.35 9.87
N SER A 237 -18.02 0.25 9.36
CA SER A 237 -17.99 -1.03 10.05
C SER A 237 -16.55 -1.39 10.41
N LEU A 238 -16.34 -1.68 11.69
CA LEU A 238 -15.06 -2.09 12.24
C LEU A 238 -15.20 -3.44 12.92
N LEU A 239 -14.34 -4.37 12.53
CA LEU A 239 -14.15 -5.64 13.20
C LEU A 239 -12.69 -5.74 13.62
N VAL A 240 -12.46 -5.82 14.93
CA VAL A 240 -11.11 -5.95 15.50
C VAL A 240 -11.04 -7.22 16.32
N MET A 241 -10.10 -8.10 15.99
CA MET A 241 -9.76 -9.24 16.83
C MET A 241 -8.30 -9.14 17.25
N SER A 242 -8.05 -9.18 18.56
CA SER A 242 -6.69 -9.14 19.07
C SER A 242 -6.42 -10.17 20.16
N ALA A 243 -5.27 -10.81 20.08
CA ALA A 243 -4.75 -11.66 21.15
C ALA A 243 -3.89 -10.90 22.20
N SER A 244 -3.66 -9.60 21.98
CA SER A 244 -2.69 -8.80 22.74
C SER A 244 -3.16 -7.33 22.92
N PRO A 245 -2.51 -6.54 23.79
CA PRO A 245 -3.06 -5.27 24.24
C PRO A 245 -3.44 -4.34 23.08
N CYS A 246 -4.67 -3.85 23.09
CA CYS A 246 -5.17 -2.99 22.02
C CYS A 246 -5.70 -1.65 22.54
N SER A 247 -5.42 -0.62 21.76
CA SER A 247 -5.98 0.72 21.94
C SER A 247 -6.74 1.11 20.68
N LEU A 248 -8.01 1.45 20.88
CA LEU A 248 -8.94 1.80 19.82
C LEU A 248 -9.55 3.16 20.14
N LEU A 249 -9.36 4.10 19.22
CA LEU A 249 -10.03 5.40 19.24
C LEU A 249 -10.85 5.54 17.97
N VAL A 250 -12.17 5.66 18.13
CA VAL A 250 -13.10 5.81 17.01
C VAL A 250 -13.91 7.07 17.16
N MET A 251 -13.85 7.91 16.14
CA MET A 251 -14.63 9.14 16.02
C MET A 251 -15.51 9.04 14.79
N SER A 252 -16.83 9.19 14.97
CA SER A 252 -17.74 9.21 13.83
C SER A 252 -18.84 10.25 13.94
N THR A 253 -19.19 10.87 12.81
CA THR A 253 -20.38 11.72 12.70
C THR A 253 -21.57 11.01 12.07
N SER A 254 -21.44 9.71 11.78
CA SER A 254 -22.37 8.91 10.97
C SER A 254 -22.44 7.47 11.51
N PRO A 255 -23.43 6.65 11.12
CA PRO A 255 -23.73 5.45 11.87
C PRO A 255 -22.56 4.46 11.82
N CYS A 256 -22.18 3.96 12.99
CA CYS A 256 -21.03 3.07 13.11
C CYS A 256 -21.38 1.76 13.81
N SER A 257 -20.85 0.67 13.24
CA SER A 257 -20.86 -0.64 13.87
C SER A 257 -19.43 -1.05 14.26
N LEU A 258 -19.26 -1.40 15.52
CA LEU A 258 -18.00 -1.82 16.11
C LEU A 258 -18.18 -3.19 16.74
N LEU A 259 -17.36 -4.15 16.30
CA LEU A 259 -17.24 -5.45 16.92
C LEU A 259 -15.78 -5.64 17.35
N VAL A 260 -15.55 -5.81 18.65
CA VAL A 260 -14.21 -6.00 19.21
C VAL A 260 -14.15 -7.28 20.01
N MET A 261 -13.20 -8.13 19.65
CA MET A 261 -12.88 -9.39 20.31
C MET A 261 -11.47 -9.30 20.86
N SER A 262 -11.29 -9.45 22.17
CA SER A 262 -9.95 -9.49 22.75
C SER A 262 -9.76 -10.55 23.83
N THR A 263 -8.60 -11.19 23.83
CA THR A 263 -8.18 -12.07 24.94
C THR A 263 -7.25 -11.36 25.94
N SER A 264 -7.00 -10.07 25.75
CA SER A 264 -5.94 -9.29 26.40
C SER A 264 -6.40 -7.83 26.66
N PRO A 265 -5.71 -7.05 27.51
CA PRO A 265 -6.29 -5.81 28.00
C PRO A 265 -6.56 -4.84 26.86
N CYS A 266 -7.75 -4.25 26.85
CA CYS A 266 -8.17 -3.37 25.78
C CYS A 266 -8.67 -2.04 26.30
N SER A 267 -8.32 -0.98 25.58
CA SER A 267 -8.84 0.37 25.80
C SER A 267 -9.61 0.80 24.56
N LEU A 268 -10.86 1.18 24.76
CA LEU A 268 -11.77 1.58 23.70
C LEU A 268 -12.35 2.95 24.05
N LEU A 269 -12.10 3.92 23.19
CA LEU A 269 -12.72 5.24 23.25
C LEU A 269 -13.52 5.46 21.99
N VAL A 270 -14.83 5.65 22.13
CA VAL A 270 -15.74 5.90 21.01
C VAL A 270 -16.47 7.21 21.24
N MET A 271 -16.39 8.11 20.28
CA MET A 271 -17.23 9.30 20.24
C MET A 271 -18.06 9.28 18.96
N SER A 272 -19.38 9.40 19.10
CA SER A 272 -20.29 9.45 17.96
C SER A 272 -21.35 10.53 18.06
N ALA A 273 -21.61 11.21 16.95
CA ALA A 273 -22.75 12.12 16.82
C ALA A 273 -24.03 11.42 16.35
N SER A 274 -23.96 10.14 15.98
CA SER A 274 -25.04 9.42 15.27
C SER A 274 -25.12 7.95 15.73
N PRO A 275 -26.14 7.17 15.30
CA PRO A 275 -26.44 5.90 15.92
C PRO A 275 -25.25 4.94 15.87
N CYS A 276 -24.91 4.37 17.02
CA CYS A 276 -23.78 3.43 17.11
C CYS A 276 -24.18 2.11 17.75
N SER A 277 -23.73 1.03 17.14
CA SER A 277 -23.83 -0.31 17.71
C SER A 277 -22.44 -0.82 18.06
N LEU A 278 -22.23 -1.14 19.33
CA LEU A 278 -20.95 -1.60 19.84
C LEU A 278 -21.12 -2.94 20.55
N LEU A 279 -20.38 -3.94 20.07
CA LEU A 279 -20.29 -5.26 20.67
C LEU A 279 -18.85 -5.53 21.06
N VAL A 280 -18.60 -5.74 22.35
CA VAL A 280 -17.28 -6.03 22.90
C VAL A 280 -17.32 -7.36 23.62
N MET A 281 -16.44 -8.28 23.25
CA MET A 281 -16.18 -9.49 24.03
C MET A 281 -14.74 -9.48 24.50
N SER A 282 -14.54 -9.63 25.81
CA SER A 282 -13.19 -9.69 26.39
C SER A 282 -13.02 -10.79 27.42
N ALA A 283 -11.89 -11.48 27.37
CA ALA A 283 -11.47 -12.41 28.42
C ALA A 283 -10.67 -11.73 29.55
N SER A 284 -10.25 -10.48 29.37
CA SER A 284 -9.30 -9.79 30.25
C SER A 284 -9.70 -8.31 30.43
N PRO A 285 -9.07 -7.55 31.35
CA PRO A 285 -9.65 -6.29 31.80
C PRO A 285 -9.74 -5.29 30.65
N CYS A 286 -10.90 -4.64 30.53
CA CYS A 286 -11.11 -3.61 29.52
C CYS A 286 -11.52 -2.28 30.12
N SER A 287 -11.10 -1.22 29.44
CA SER A 287 -11.57 0.14 29.68
C SER A 287 -12.35 0.60 28.47
N LEU A 288 -13.58 1.07 28.70
CA LEU A 288 -14.51 1.45 27.65
C LEU A 288 -15.13 2.80 28.01
N LEU A 289 -14.86 3.79 27.16
CA LEU A 289 -15.42 5.13 27.27
C LEU A 289 -16.21 5.44 26.00
N VAL A 290 -17.53 5.59 26.14
CA VAL A 290 -18.43 5.91 25.02
C VAL A 290 -19.10 7.24 25.26
N MET A 291 -18.97 8.15 24.30
CA MET A 291 -19.67 9.43 24.27
C MET A 291 -20.56 9.47 23.04
N SER A 292 -21.87 9.65 23.23
CA SER A 292 -22.82 9.72 22.12
C SER A 292 -23.81 10.87 22.24
N ALA A 293 -24.05 11.56 21.13
CA ALA A 293 -25.13 12.54 21.02
C ALA A 293 -26.47 11.92 20.58
N SER A 294 -26.52 10.63 20.31
CA SER A 294 -27.64 9.95 19.62
C SER A 294 -27.85 8.53 20.18
N PRO A 295 -28.88 7.78 19.77
CA PRO A 295 -29.13 6.48 20.37
C PRO A 295 -28.00 5.49 20.09
N CYS A 296 -27.55 4.77 21.11
CA CYS A 296 -26.57 3.69 20.94
C CYS A 296 -27.04 2.39 21.56
N SER A 297 -26.55 1.29 20.99
CA SER A 297 -26.70 -0.05 21.55
C SER A 297 -25.34 -0.59 21.91
N LEU A 298 -25.15 -0.93 23.17
CA LEU A 298 -23.89 -1.39 23.72
C LEU A 298 -24.09 -2.74 24.39
N LEU A 299 -23.37 -3.74 23.90
CA LEU A 299 -23.34 -5.09 24.45
C LEU A 299 -21.89 -5.44 24.81
N VAL A 300 -21.61 -5.61 26.10
CA VAL A 300 -20.30 -5.98 26.63
C VAL A 300 -20.41 -7.34 27.29
N MET A 301 -19.61 -8.29 26.83
CA MET A 301 -19.43 -9.60 27.43
C MET A 301 -18.02 -9.70 27.98
N SER A 302 -17.84 -9.78 29.30
CA SER A 302 -16.50 -9.86 29.90
C SER A 302 -16.38 -10.90 31.01
N ALA A 303 -15.35 -11.75 30.89
CA ALA A 303 -14.97 -12.70 31.95
C ALA A 303 -14.20 -12.04 33.12
N SER A 304 -13.90 -10.75 33.03
CA SER A 304 -12.98 -10.03 33.93
C SER A 304 -13.45 -8.57 34.15
N PRO A 305 -12.89 -7.80 35.09
CA PRO A 305 -13.41 -6.47 35.38
C PRO A 305 -13.29 -5.52 34.17
N CYS A 306 -14.42 -4.92 33.79
CA CYS A 306 -14.50 -3.88 32.79
C CYS A 306 -14.87 -2.54 33.43
N SER A 307 -14.02 -1.53 33.27
CA SER A 307 -14.38 -0.15 33.59
C SER A 307 -15.15 0.45 32.43
N LEU A 308 -16.44 0.69 32.60
CA LEU A 308 -17.33 1.23 31.58
C LEU A 308 -17.85 2.61 32.00
N LEU A 309 -17.66 3.60 31.14
CA LEU A 309 -18.20 4.94 31.29
C LEU A 309 -18.94 5.33 30.01
N VAL A 310 -20.24 5.59 30.12
CA VAL A 310 -21.11 5.96 29.00
C VAL A 310 -21.74 7.30 29.28
N MET A 311 -21.47 8.28 28.41
CA MET A 311 -22.07 9.61 28.43
C MET A 311 -22.94 9.75 27.18
N SER A 312 -24.26 9.75 27.36
CA SER A 312 -25.19 9.89 26.25
C SER A 312 -26.23 10.96 26.52
N THR A 313 -26.52 11.80 25.52
CA THR A 313 -27.63 12.77 25.58
C THR A 313 -28.97 12.14 25.18
N ASN A 314 -28.96 10.91 24.67
CA ASN A 314 -30.12 10.17 24.17
C ASN A 314 -30.15 8.73 24.73
N HIS A 315 -31.21 7.96 24.40
CA HIS A 315 -31.35 6.59 24.89
C HIS A 315 -30.18 5.68 24.48
N CYS A 316 -29.46 5.14 25.47
CA CYS A 316 -28.46 4.09 25.31
C CYS A 316 -29.02 2.76 25.83
N SER A 317 -29.14 1.74 24.98
CA SER A 317 -29.37 0.38 25.47
C SER A 317 -28.05 -0.23 25.89
N LEU A 318 -27.93 -0.59 27.17
CA LEU A 318 -26.73 -1.15 27.77
C LEU A 318 -27.02 -2.56 28.28
N LEU A 319 -26.31 -3.55 27.76
CA LEU A 319 -26.27 -4.90 28.31
C LEU A 319 -24.82 -5.25 28.63
N VAL A 320 -24.54 -5.53 29.90
CA VAL A 320 -23.22 -5.98 30.37
C VAL A 320 -23.40 -7.32 31.07
N THR A 321 -22.66 -8.32 30.61
CA THR A 321 -22.65 -9.69 31.17
C THR A 321 -21.23 -10.16 31.37
#